data_AF-W0HSD1-F1
#
_entry.id   AF-W0HSD1-F1
#
_cell.length_a   1.000
_cell.length_b   1.000
_cell.length_c   1.000
_cell.angle_alpha   90.00
_cell.angle_beta   90.00
_cell.angle_gamma   90.00
#
_symmetry.space_group_name_H-M   'P 1'
#
loop_
_entity.id
_entity.type
_entity.pdbx_description
1 polymer ?
#
loop_
_entity_poly.entity_id
_entity_poly.type
_entity_poly.pdbx_seq_one_letter_code
_entity_poly.pdbx_strand_id
1 'polypeptide(L)' 'MKKIDYLMRLRKCRTLETLERVIEKNKYELSDDELEIFNSAADHRLAELTMNKLYDKVPVSVWKYVR' A
#
# COMPACT_ATOMS: atom_id res chain seq x y z
N MET A 1 -4.29 0.26 -14.70
CA MET A 1 -2.91 0.03 -14.19
C MET A 1 -2.87 -1.32 -13.46
N LYS A 2 -1.72 -1.99 -13.23
CA LYS A 2 -1.70 -3.22 -12.40
C LYS A 2 -1.32 -2.90 -10.95
N LYS A 3 -1.77 -3.72 -9.99
CA LYS A 3 -1.41 -3.62 -8.57
C LYS A 3 0.10 -3.47 -8.33
N ILE A 4 0.91 -4.22 -9.07
CA ILE A 4 2.37 -4.23 -8.93
C ILE A 4 2.97 -2.87 -9.28
N ASP A 5 2.44 -2.17 -10.28
CA ASP A 5 2.91 -0.83 -10.66
C ASP A 5 2.71 0.17 -9.52
N TYR A 6 1.52 0.16 -8.90
CA TYR A 6 1.25 0.96 -7.71
C TYR A 6 2.15 0.56 -6.55
N LEU A 7 2.28 -0.73 -6.27
CA LEU A 7 3.14 -1.22 -5.19
C LEU A 7 4.59 -0.76 -5.36
N MET A 8 5.14 -0.83 -6.57
CA MET A 8 6.51 -0.37 -6.84
C MET A 8 6.67 1.14 -6.63
N ARG A 9 5.64 1.94 -6.91
CA ARG A 9 5.62 3.38 -6.60
C ARG A 9 5.55 3.61 -5.08
N LEU A 10 4.66 2.91 -4.39
CA LEU A 10 4.45 3.01 -2.94
C LEU A 10 5.64 2.49 -2.13
N ARG A 11 6.43 1.55 -2.67
CA ARG A 11 7.70 1.11 -2.08
C ARG A 11 8.75 2.21 -1.95
N LYS A 12 8.61 3.32 -2.67
CA LYS A 12 9.46 4.51 -2.48
C LYS A 12 9.13 5.27 -1.19
N CYS A 13 7.91 5.13 -0.67
CA CYS A 13 7.52 5.71 0.61
C CYS A 13 8.25 4.98 1.74
N ARG A 14 9.03 5.70 2.54
CA ARG A 14 9.84 5.13 3.62
C ARG A 14 9.14 5.17 4.98
N THR A 15 8.10 5.98 5.13
CA THR A 15 7.36 6.16 6.39
C THR A 15 5.87 5.96 6.17
N LEU A 16 5.16 5.55 7.22
CA LEU A 16 3.70 5.45 7.23
C LEU A 16 3.05 6.80 6.92
N GLU A 17 3.53 7.89 7.53
CA GLU A 17 3.00 9.24 7.26
C GLU A 17 3.05 9.61 5.77
N THR A 18 4.14 9.27 5.08
CA THR A 18 4.24 9.52 3.63
C THR A 18 3.25 8.66 2.85
N LEU A 19 3.08 7.39 3.26
CA LEU A 19 2.13 6.49 2.63
C LEU A 19 0.69 7.00 2.80
N GLU A 20 0.29 7.40 4.00
CA GLU A 20 -1.05 7.92 4.31
C GLU A 20 -1.36 9.17 3.48
N ARG A 21 -0.44 10.13 3.39
CA ARG A 21 -0.58 11.32 2.54
C ARG A 21 -0.79 10.97 1.07
N VAL A 22 -0.06 9.97 0.57
CA VAL A 22 -0.18 9.52 -0.82
C VAL A 22 -1.55 8.84 -1.02
N ILE A 23 -2.01 8.02 -0.09
CA ILE A 23 -3.33 7.38 -0.14
C ILE A 23 -4.42 8.43 -0.19
N GLU A 24 -4.38 9.41 0.71
CA GLU A 24 -5.38 10.48 0.77
C GLU A 24 -5.43 11.30 -0.52
N LYS A 25 -4.27 11.68 -1.08
CA LYS A 25 -4.20 12.39 -2.36
C LYS A 25 -4.80 11.58 -3.51
N ASN A 26 -4.40 10.30 -3.62
CA ASN A 26 -4.86 9.42 -4.70
C ASN A 26 -6.34 9.07 -4.58
N LYS A 27 -6.92 9.10 -3.37
CA LYS A 27 -8.36 8.85 -3.15
C LYS A 27 -9.26 9.81 -3.92
N TYR A 28 -8.81 11.04 -4.15
CA TYR A 28 -9.56 12.05 -4.90
C TYR A 28 -9.13 12.15 -6.36
N GLU A 29 -7.98 11.60 -6.73
CA GLU A 29 -7.44 11.63 -8.10
C GLU A 29 -7.80 10.37 -8.91
N LEU A 30 -8.01 9.23 -8.26
CA LEU A 30 -8.30 7.95 -8.92
C LEU A 30 -9.81 7.67 -9.03
N SER A 31 -10.20 6.96 -10.07
CA SER A 31 -11.55 6.39 -10.19
C SER A 31 -11.72 5.18 -9.26
N ASP A 32 -12.96 4.85 -8.89
CA ASP A 32 -13.29 3.76 -7.95
C ASP A 32 -12.63 2.41 -8.30
N ASP A 33 -12.61 2.06 -9.59
CA ASP A 33 -11.98 0.83 -10.11
C ASP A 33 -10.45 0.83 -9.91
N GLU A 34 -9.79 1.97 -10.15
CA GLU A 34 -8.36 2.12 -9.90
C GLU A 34 -8.05 2.22 -8.40
N LEU A 35 -8.98 2.77 -7.62
CA LEU A 35 -8.89 2.88 -6.18
C LEU A 35 -8.84 1.51 -5.52
N GLU A 36 -9.61 0.53 -6.00
CA GLU A 36 -9.57 -0.84 -5.49
C GLU A 36 -8.18 -1.47 -5.68
N ILE A 37 -7.62 -1.33 -6.87
CA ILE A 37 -6.28 -1.83 -7.21
C ILE A 37 -5.21 -1.12 -6.37
N PHE A 38 -5.35 0.20 -6.21
CA PHE A 38 -4.46 1.03 -5.42
C PHE A 38 -4.50 0.67 -3.93
N ASN A 39 -5.69 0.50 -3.35
CA ASN A 39 -5.87 0.11 -1.95
C ASN A 39 -5.20 -1.24 -1.69
N SER A 40 -5.37 -2.22 -2.58
CA SER A 40 -4.67 -3.52 -2.45
C SER A 40 -3.14 -3.40 -2.46
N ALA A 41 -2.58 -2.42 -3.17
CA ALA A 41 -1.16 -2.11 -3.16
C ALA A 41 -0.73 -1.34 -1.90
N ALA A 42 -1.58 -0.43 -1.42
CA ALA A 42 -1.38 0.34 -0.20
C ALA A 42 -1.36 -0.56 1.03
N ASP A 43 -2.33 -1.47 1.16
CA ASP A 43 -2.40 -2.48 2.22
C ASP A 43 -1.14 -3.35 2.27
N HIS A 44 -0.67 -3.78 1.09
CA HIS A 44 0.57 -4.54 0.97
C HIS A 44 1.76 -3.71 1.48
N ARG A 45 1.87 -2.45 1.05
CA ARG A 45 2.96 -1.57 1.49
C ARG A 45 2.88 -1.28 2.98
N LEU A 46 1.69 -1.12 3.52
CA LEU A 46 1.45 -0.87 4.93
C LEU A 46 1.91 -2.06 5.78
N ALA A 47 1.60 -3.29 5.36
CA ALA A 47 2.14 -4.50 5.97
C ALA A 47 3.68 -4.56 5.94
N GLU A 48 4.31 -4.17 4.83
CA GLU A 48 5.77 -4.11 4.73
C GLU A 48 6.40 -3.09 5.68
N LEU A 49 5.78 -1.91 5.83
CA LEU A 49 6.24 -0.86 6.74
C LEU A 49 6.07 -1.27 8.20
N THR A 50 4.90 -1.82 8.57
CA THR A 50 4.62 -2.30 9.92
C THR A 50 5.59 -3.39 10.38
N MET A 51 5.98 -4.29 9.46
CA MET A 51 6.95 -5.35 9.74
C MET A 51 8.42 -4.93 9.50
N ASN A 52 8.63 -3.73 8.96
CA ASN A 52 9.92 -3.26 8.46
C ASN A 52 10.63 -4.29 7.55
N LYS A 53 9.86 -5.00 6.71
CA LYS A 53 10.34 -6.07 5.83
C LYS A 53 9.56 -6.10 4.52
N LEU A 54 10.25 -6.27 3.40
CA LEU A 54 9.62 -6.45 2.09
C LEU A 54 9.08 -7.87 1.94
N TYR A 55 7.85 -7.99 1.46
CA TYR A 55 7.19 -9.26 1.21
C TYR A 55 6.83 -9.38 -0.27
N ASP A 56 7.05 -10.55 -0.86
CA ASP A 56 6.51 -10.87 -2.18
C ASP A 56 5.00 -11.16 -2.10
N LYS A 57 4.61 -11.93 -1.07
CA LYS A 57 3.23 -12.08 -0.60
C LYS A 57 3.17 -11.83 0.90
N VAL A 58 2.23 -10.99 1.31
CA VAL A 58 2.01 -10.70 2.73
C VAL A 58 1.40 -11.94 3.42
N PRO A 59 2.07 -12.51 4.44
CA PRO A 59 1.52 -13.63 5.20
C PRO A 59 0.24 -13.21 5.94
N VAL A 60 -0.71 -14.13 6.09
CA VAL A 60 -1.97 -13.83 6.81
C VAL A 60 -1.71 -13.36 8.25
N SER A 61 -0.67 -13.91 8.88
CA SER A 61 -0.24 -13.55 10.22
C SER A 61 0.26 -12.11 10.35
N VAL A 62 0.60 -11.43 9.25
CA VAL A 62 1.04 -10.02 9.28
C VAL A 62 -0.13 -9.08 9.41
N TRP A 63 -1.28 -9.40 8.81
CA TRP A 63 -2.48 -8.56 8.84
C TRP A 63 -2.98 -8.28 10.26
N LYS A 64 -2.69 -9.13 11.24
CA LYS A 64 -3.04 -8.88 12.65
C LYS A 64 -2.26 -7.71 13.29
N TYR A 65 -1.16 -7.29 12.69
CA TYR A 65 -0.34 -6.16 13.14
C TYR A 65 -0.63 -4.88 12.37
N VAL A 66 -1.28 -5.01 11.22
CA VAL A 66 -1.79 -3.90 10.42
C VAL A 66 -3.10 -3.43 11.08
N ARG A 67 -3.19 -2.13 11.38
CA ARG A 67 -4.34 -1.50 12.07
C ARG A 67 -4.89 -0.36 11.23
#